data_AF-A0A1D8GBP5-F1
#
_entry.id   AF-A0A1D8GBP5-F1
#
_cell.length_a   1.000
_cell.length_b   1.000
_cell.length_c   1.000
_cell.angle_alpha   90.00
_cell.angle_beta   90.00
_cell.angle_gamma   90.00
#
_symmetry.space_group_name_H-M   'P 1'
#
loop_
_entity.id
_entity.type
_entity.pdbx_description
1 polymer ?
#
loop_
_entity_poly.entity_id
_entity_poly.type
_entity_poly.pdbx_seq_one_letter_code
_entity_poly.pdbx_strand_id
1 'polypeptide(L)'
;MLDERIFREYYETILHMIRNLGIDNTDDFLRQELSNASREVAALREKILEMKSNLDKKTNMDELRHIQYDLEDAQALLENLLHKLRTTDERYLCLKEYLRRNPIEIE
;
A
#
# COMPACT_ATOMS: atom_id res chain seq x y z
N MET A 1 -3.47 21.25 0.84
CA MET A 1 -3.32 21.09 -0.63
C MET A 1 -2.47 19.87 -0.88
N LEU A 2 -2.84 19.02 -1.84
CA LEU A 2 -2.00 17.91 -2.28
C LEU A 2 -0.65 18.45 -2.79
N ASP A 3 0.43 17.71 -2.59
CA ASP A 3 1.72 18.01 -3.23
C ASP A 3 1.56 17.96 -4.75
N GLU A 4 1.79 19.07 -5.44
CA GLU A 4 1.65 19.16 -6.91
C GLU A 4 2.56 18.17 -7.64
N ARG A 5 3.66 17.70 -7.01
CA ARG A 5 4.51 16.65 -7.56
C ARG A 5 3.76 15.33 -7.68
N ILE A 6 3.06 14.92 -6.62
CA ILE A 6 2.25 13.70 -6.58
C ILE A 6 1.14 13.79 -7.64
N PHE A 7 0.48 14.95 -7.74
CA PHE A 7 -0.56 15.15 -8.73
C PHE A 7 -0.03 14.94 -10.16
N ARG A 8 1.08 15.59 -10.52
CA ARG A 8 1.69 15.44 -11.85
C ARG A 8 2.18 14.03 -12.14
N GLU A 9 2.74 13.35 -11.14
CA GLU A 9 3.27 11.99 -11.28
C GLU A 9 2.17 10.98 -11.64
N TYR A 10 1.02 11.05 -10.99
CA TYR A 10 -0.04 10.06 -11.15
C TYR A 10 -1.21 10.50 -12.05
N TYR A 11 -1.22 11.75 -12.52
CA TYR A 11 -2.33 12.31 -13.31
C TYR A 11 -2.72 11.43 -14.50
N GLU A 12 -1.76 11.06 -15.36
CA GLU A 12 -2.04 10.24 -16.54
C GLU A 12 -2.55 8.84 -16.19
N THR A 13 -2.05 8.27 -15.08
CA THR A 13 -2.53 6.97 -14.58
C THR A 13 -3.98 7.07 -14.15
N ILE A 14 -4.33 8.09 -13.36
CA ILE A 14 -5.70 8.31 -12.90
C ILE A 14 -6.63 8.61 -14.08
N LEU A 15 -6.21 9.46 -15.01
CA LEU A 15 -6.99 9.77 -16.20
C LEU A 15 -7.26 8.52 -17.05
N HIS A 16 -6.26 7.65 -17.20
CA HIS A 16 -6.43 6.39 -17.90
C HIS A 16 -7.41 5.45 -17.18
N MET A 17 -7.30 5.33 -15.85
CA MET A 17 -8.25 4.53 -15.05
C MET A 17 -9.68 5.05 -15.18
N ILE A 18 -9.88 6.37 -15.06
CA ILE A 18 -11.20 6.99 -15.20
C ILE A 18 -11.78 6.74 -16.61
N ARG A 19 -10.97 6.86 -17.66
CA ARG A 19 -11.42 6.62 -19.04
C ARG A 19 -11.85 5.16 -19.27
N ASN A 20 -11.17 4.21 -18.62
CA ASN A 20 -11.44 2.79 -18.83
C ASN A 20 -12.53 2.23 -17.91
N LEU A 21 -12.60 2.72 -16.67
CA LEU A 21 -13.45 2.17 -15.61
C LEU A 21 -14.63 3.08 -15.26
N GLY A 22 -14.53 4.38 -15.52
CA GLY A 22 -15.41 5.40 -14.94
C GLY A 22 -14.92 5.87 -13.58
N ILE A 23 -15.43 7.02 -13.12
CA ILE A 23 -14.99 7.68 -11.88
C ILE A 23 -15.31 6.82 -10.66
N ASP A 24 -16.56 6.36 -10.54
CA ASP A 24 -17.02 5.58 -9.37
C ASP A 24 -16.21 4.28 -9.23
N ASN A 25 -16.06 3.52 -10.32
CA ASN A 25 -15.27 2.29 -10.31
C ASN A 25 -13.78 2.55 -10.05
N THR A 26 -13.25 3.73 -10.44
CA THR A 26 -11.87 4.10 -10.11
C THR A 26 -11.71 4.42 -8.62
N ASP A 27 -12.67 5.14 -8.00
CA ASP A 27 -12.69 5.39 -6.55
C ASP A 27 -12.79 4.07 -5.78
N ASP A 28 -13.73 3.19 -6.15
CA ASP A 28 -13.93 1.89 -5.51
C ASP A 28 -12.69 1.00 -5.62
N PHE A 29 -12.09 0.92 -6.81
CA PHE A 29 -10.88 0.14 -7.03
C PHE A 29 -9.73 0.62 -6.15
N LEU A 30 -9.45 1.93 -6.11
CA LEU A 30 -8.35 2.46 -5.31
C LEU A 30 -8.59 2.30 -3.80
N ARG A 31 -9.83 2.46 -3.33
CA ARG A 31 -10.21 2.18 -1.94
C ARG A 31 -10.01 0.71 -1.58
N GLN A 32 -10.38 -0.20 -2.48
CA GLN A 32 -10.20 -1.62 -2.27
C GLN A 32 -8.71 -1.99 -2.21
N GLU A 33 -7.88 -1.46 -3.12
CA GLU A 33 -6.44 -1.67 -3.10
C GLU A 33 -5.79 -1.11 -1.83
N LEU A 34 -6.22 0.07 -1.36
CA LEU A 34 -5.78 0.64 -0.09
C LEU A 34 -6.12 -0.25 1.10
N SER A 35 -7.35 -0.77 1.15
CA SER A 35 -7.80 -1.68 2.20
C SER A 35 -7.02 -3.00 2.18
N ASN A 36 -6.81 -3.58 1.00
CA ASN A 36 -6.03 -4.80 0.83
C ASN A 36 -4.59 -4.62 1.31
N ALA A 37 -3.89 -3.62 0.79
CA ALA A 37 -2.50 -3.35 1.16
C ALA A 37 -2.35 -3.03 2.65
N SER A 38 -3.28 -2.28 3.24
CA SER A 38 -3.27 -1.99 4.68
C SER A 38 -3.42 -3.25 5.53
N ARG A 39 -4.31 -4.17 5.13
CA ARG A 39 -4.49 -5.46 5.82
C ARG A 39 -3.26 -6.35 5.71
N GLU A 40 -2.66 -6.42 4.53
CA GLU A 40 -1.42 -7.18 4.31
C GLU A 40 -0.26 -6.65 5.15
N VAL A 41 -0.09 -5.31 5.22
CA VAL A 41 0.90 -4.66 6.09
C VAL A 41 0.68 -4.99 7.55
N ALA A 42 -0.57 -4.92 8.03
CA ALA A 42 -0.90 -5.22 9.42
C ALA A 42 -0.58 -6.67 9.78
N ALA A 43 -1.06 -7.62 8.96
CA ALA A 43 -0.82 -9.05 9.17
C ALA A 43 0.68 -9.40 9.16
N LEU A 44 1.45 -8.80 8.25
CA LEU A 44 2.88 -9.08 8.16
C LEU A 44 3.66 -8.47 9.34
N ARG A 45 3.25 -7.30 9.84
CA ARG A 45 3.83 -6.71 11.06
C ARG A 45 3.58 -7.59 12.28
N GLU A 46 2.38 -8.14 12.43
CA GLU A 46 2.06 -9.10 13.50
C GLU A 46 2.93 -10.35 13.40
N LYS A 47 3.06 -10.93 12.20
CA LYS A 47 3.94 -12.08 11.96
C LYS A 47 5.40 -11.79 12.33
N ILE A 48 5.91 -10.62 11.96
CA ILE A 48 7.28 -10.18 12.32
C ILE A 48 7.45 -10.07 13.84
N LEU A 49 6.46 -9.54 14.55
CA LEU A 49 6.48 -9.45 16.02
C LEU A 49 6.50 -10.84 16.66
N GLU A 50 5.70 -11.78 16.13
CA GLU A 50 5.69 -13.16 16.59
C GLU A 50 7.05 -13.85 16.37
N MET A 51 7.64 -13.70 15.17
CA MET A 51 8.97 -14.25 14.86
C MET A 51 10.05 -13.70 15.78
N LYS A 52 10.04 -12.39 16.07
CA LYS A 52 10.95 -11.77 17.06
C LYS A 52 10.76 -12.34 18.46
N SER A 53 9.51 -12.49 18.92
CA SER A 53 9.22 -13.09 20.22
C SER A 53 9.66 -14.55 20.32
N ASN A 54 9.61 -15.30 19.21
CA ASN A 54 10.09 -16.67 19.14
C ASN A 54 11.61 -16.74 19.19
N LEU A 55 12.30 -15.80 18.53
CA LEU A 55 13.77 -15.71 18.52
C LEU A 55 14.32 -15.57 19.96
N ASP A 56 13.68 -14.75 20.80
CA ASP A 56 14.06 -14.55 22.21
C ASP A 56 13.94 -15.82 23.08
N LYS A 57 13.18 -16.83 22.64
CA LYS A 57 12.90 -18.06 23.40
C LYS A 57 13.76 -19.25 22.98
N LYS A 58 14.52 -19.12 21.88
CA LYS A 58 15.28 -20.22 21.29
C LYS A 58 16.75 -20.16 21.69
N THR A 59 17.32 -21.32 22.01
CA THR A 59 18.75 -21.48 22.35
C THR A 59 19.51 -22.31 21.32
N ASN A 60 18.80 -22.98 20.41
CA ASN A 60 19.39 -23.76 19.34
C ASN A 60 19.86 -22.82 18.21
N MET A 61 21.16 -22.87 17.91
CA MET A 61 21.78 -21.98 16.93
C MET A 61 21.28 -22.17 15.49
N ASP A 62 20.92 -23.38 15.09
CA ASP A 62 20.41 -23.64 13.75
C ASP A 62 18.98 -23.12 13.61
N GLU A 63 18.13 -23.36 14.62
CA GLU A 63 16.78 -22.79 14.67
C GLU A 63 16.81 -21.26 14.69
N LEU A 64 17.74 -20.66 15.43
CA LEU A 64 17.95 -19.21 15.45
C LEU A 64 18.32 -18.66 14.08
N ARG A 65 19.23 -19.32 13.36
CA ARG A 65 19.61 -18.92 12.00
C ARG A 65 18.44 -19.00 11.03
N HIS A 66 17.65 -20.08 11.09
CA HIS A 66 16.46 -20.21 10.23
C HIS A 66 15.45 -19.09 10.49
N ILE A 67 15.14 -18.80 11.75
CA ILE A 67 14.20 -17.71 12.10
C ILE A 67 14.75 -16.35 11.68
N GLN A 68 16.07 -16.14 11.76
CA GLN A 68 16.71 -14.90 11.28
C GLN A 68 16.51 -14.70 9.78
N TYR A 69 16.73 -15.73 8.95
CA TYR A 69 16.48 -15.64 7.52
C TYR A 69 15.00 -15.38 7.19
N ASP A 70 14.09 -16.11 7.83
CA ASP A 70 12.64 -15.90 7.65
C ASP A 70 12.21 -14.47 8.05
N LEU A 71 12.87 -13.91 9.08
CA LEU A 71 12.63 -12.55 9.55
C LEU A 71 13.12 -11.51 8.54
N GLU A 72 14.32 -11.70 7.97
CA GLU A 72 14.87 -10.82 6.93
C GLU A 72 13.96 -10.82 5.69
N ASP A 73 13.52 -11.99 5.22
CA ASP A 73 12.61 -12.12 4.09
C ASP A 73 11.27 -11.42 4.36
N ALA A 74 10.72 -11.60 5.57
CA ALA A 74 9.48 -10.93 5.96
C ALA A 74 9.63 -9.41 6.06
N GLN A 75 10.78 -8.91 6.51
CA GLN A 75 11.08 -7.48 6.54
C GLN A 75 11.16 -6.89 5.13
N ALA A 76 11.85 -7.56 4.21
CA ALA A 76 11.92 -7.14 2.81
C ALA A 76 10.51 -7.13 2.16
N LEU A 77 9.68 -8.13 2.43
CA LEU A 77 8.30 -8.15 1.98
C LEU A 77 7.49 -6.99 2.58
N LEU A 78 7.70 -6.65 3.84
CA LEU A 78 7.03 -5.52 4.50
C LEU A 78 7.40 -4.19 3.84
N GLU A 79 8.67 -3.98 3.50
CA GLU A 79 9.10 -2.77 2.78
C GLU A 79 8.40 -2.64 1.43
N ASN A 80 8.30 -3.73 0.67
CA ASN A 80 7.57 -3.77 -0.59
C ASN A 80 6.08 -3.43 -0.42
N LEU A 81 5.43 -3.98 0.60
CA LEU A 81 4.02 -3.69 0.89
C LEU A 81 3.80 -2.25 1.35
N LEU A 82 4.73 -1.68 2.13
CA LEU A 82 4.68 -0.27 2.53
C LEU A 82 4.85 0.65 1.32
N HIS A 83 5.73 0.30 0.39
CA HIS A 83 5.88 1.02 -0.87
C HIS A 83 4.58 0.95 -1.70
N LYS A 84 4.00 -0.25 -1.85
CA LYS A 84 2.71 -0.44 -2.54
C LYS A 84 1.61 0.41 -1.89
N LEU A 85 1.46 0.35 -0.57
CA LEU A 85 0.46 1.11 0.17
C LEU A 85 0.62 2.62 -0.07
N ARG A 86 1.85 3.12 0.00
CA ARG A 86 2.16 4.53 -0.26
C ARG A 86 1.79 4.94 -1.68
N THR A 87 2.19 4.18 -2.69
CA THR A 87 1.84 4.47 -4.09
C THR A 87 0.33 4.48 -4.31
N THR A 88 -0.41 3.54 -3.71
CA THR A 88 -1.87 3.52 -3.81
C THR A 88 -2.51 4.73 -3.12
N ASP A 89 -2.00 5.13 -1.95
CA ASP A 89 -2.47 6.34 -1.24
C ASP A 89 -2.21 7.61 -2.05
N GLU A 90 -1.01 7.76 -2.61
CA GLU A 90 -0.66 8.88 -3.48
C GLU A 90 -1.56 8.97 -4.72
N ARG A 91 -1.87 7.83 -5.36
CA ARG A 91 -2.85 7.74 -6.46
C ARG A 91 -4.24 8.14 -6.00
N TYR A 92 -4.67 7.69 -4.84
CA TYR A 92 -5.98 8.02 -4.29
C TYR A 92 -6.13 9.52 -4.00
N LEU A 93 -5.09 10.13 -3.45
CA LEU A 93 -5.02 11.57 -3.26
C LEU A 93 -5.06 12.32 -4.61
N CYS A 94 -4.36 11.82 -5.63
CA CYS A 94 -4.40 12.37 -6.99
C CYS A 94 -5.83 12.34 -7.57
N LEU A 95 -6.57 11.24 -7.41
CA LEU A 95 -7.98 11.15 -7.81
C LEU A 95 -8.83 12.22 -7.11
N LYS A 96 -8.70 12.36 -5.79
CA LYS A 96 -9.46 13.39 -5.03
C LYS A 96 -9.18 14.79 -5.53
N GLU A 97 -7.90 15.09 -5.80
CA GLU A 97 -7.50 16.38 -6.35
C GLU A 97 -8.00 16.59 -7.78
N TYR A 98 -8.01 15.55 -8.62
CA TYR A 98 -8.60 15.58 -9.96
C TYR A 98 -10.08 15.96 -9.91
N LEU A 99 -10.86 15.30 -9.05
CA LEU A 99 -12.30 15.56 -8.89
C LEU A 99 -12.56 16.96 -8.32
N ARG A 100 -11.68 17.46 -7.45
CA ARG A 100 -11.76 18.82 -6.93
C ARG A 100 -11.52 19.87 -8.02
N ARG A 101 -10.61 19.60 -8.97
CA ARG A 101 -10.30 20.49 -10.11
C ARG A 101 -11.31 20.39 -11.23
N ASN A 102 -12.00 19.25 -11.36
CA ASN A 102 -12.99 18.96 -12.40
C ASN A 102 -14.29 18.54 -11.73
N PRO A 103 -15.02 19.48 -11.09
CA PRO A 103 -16.32 19.16 -10.50
C PRO A 103 -17.23 18.62 -11.60
N ILE A 104 -17.72 17.40 -11.42
CA ILE A 104 -18.70 16.80 -12.33
C ILE A 104 -19.99 17.58 -12.11
N GLU A 105 -20.46 18.29 -13.13
CA GLU A 105 -21.81 18.84 -13.12
C GLU A 105 -22.78 17.66 -13.17
N ILE A 106 -23.56 17.49 -12.09
CA ILE A 106 -24.68 16.57 -12.07
C ILE A 106 -25.81 17.31 -12.81
N GLU A 107 -26.04 16.96 -14.08
CA GLU A 107 -27.29 17.30 -14.80
C GLU A 107 -28.48 16.52 -14.21
#